data_AF-A0AA92RB12-F1
#
_entry.id   AF-A0AA92RB12-F1
#
_cell.length_a   1.000
_cell.length_b   1.000
_cell.length_c   1.000
_cell.angle_alpha   90.00
_cell.angle_beta   90.00
_cell.angle_gamma   90.00
#
_symmetry.space_group_name_H-M   'P 1'
#
loop_
_entity.id
_entity.type
_entity.pdbx_description
1 polymer ?
#
loop_
_entity_poly.entity_id
_entity_poly.type
_entity_poly.pdbx_seq_one_letter_code
_entity_poly.pdbx_strand_id
1 'polypeptide(L)'
;MSFDVPPKKAGWVAPPRPTVLDLYSLPGPEVKLIHLLLGATDVVHSASGVKVPQRVNWAVLGTTPADRKKSGFKNALTSQTLGIDDLNAYLTRNLAQTGFFEELFDEFSRFFYHTKKSLHVQAFLHLYRILERVSYSFPIAYAATSHDYKGTFAQLRNYLTSAKDGELRFFNGFISHTIPAQARTSSVKFDVSSNDPSTRPFHFASLASTLRPTEIKNQSPGNWIEVDYDKVISIFIDLRNRYFHFGSGMPQNLTGKNLPDPDEFFGSINEIFANWLTYIYFRVIEARL
;
A
#
# COMPACT_ATOMS: atom_id res chain seq x y z
N MET A 1 -24.21 -27.67 50.84
CA MET A 1 -24.15 -26.59 49.83
C MET A 1 -22.71 -26.16 49.69
N SER A 2 -21.97 -26.76 48.75
CA SER A 2 -20.62 -26.36 48.38
C SER A 2 -20.69 -25.71 47.00
N PHE A 3 -20.20 -24.47 46.88
CA PHE A 3 -20.10 -23.80 45.59
C PHE A 3 -18.81 -24.25 44.89
N ASP A 4 -18.96 -24.82 43.70
CA ASP A 4 -17.84 -25.17 42.81
C ASP A 4 -17.13 -23.90 42.34
N VAL A 5 -15.81 -23.88 42.53
CA VAL A 5 -14.91 -22.86 41.99
C VAL A 5 -14.60 -23.21 40.53
N PRO A 6 -14.76 -22.30 39.56
CA PRO A 6 -14.43 -22.59 38.17
C PRO A 6 -12.91 -22.79 37.97
N PRO A 7 -12.49 -23.67 37.04
CA PRO A 7 -11.08 -23.97 36.83
C PRO A 7 -10.32 -22.73 36.32
N LYS A 8 -9.12 -22.52 36.88
CA LYS A 8 -8.16 -21.51 36.44
C LYS A 8 -7.88 -21.69 34.94
N LYS A 9 -8.05 -20.63 34.15
CA LYS A 9 -7.66 -20.58 32.74
C LYS A 9 -6.19 -20.98 32.62
N ALA A 10 -5.91 -22.01 31.81
CA ALA A 10 -4.56 -22.39 31.45
C ALA A 10 -3.85 -21.18 30.83
N GLY A 11 -2.74 -20.77 31.45
CA GLY A 11 -1.89 -19.70 30.94
C GLY A 11 -1.29 -20.10 29.59
N TRP A 12 -1.23 -19.14 28.68
CA TRP A 12 -0.48 -19.24 27.44
C TRP A 12 0.99 -19.55 27.76
N VAL A 13 1.48 -20.73 27.35
CA VAL A 13 2.92 -21.03 27.32
C VAL A 13 3.34 -21.09 25.85
N ALA A 14 4.04 -20.05 25.40
CA ALA A 14 4.61 -20.03 24.06
C ALA A 14 5.81 -21.01 23.99
N PRO A 15 5.93 -21.84 22.95
CA PRO A 15 7.11 -22.68 22.76
C PRO A 15 8.37 -21.83 22.56
N PRO A 16 9.56 -22.34 22.96
CA PRO A 16 10.81 -21.60 22.82
C PRO A 16 11.10 -21.38 21.33
N ARG A 17 11.24 -20.10 20.94
CA ARG A 17 11.45 -19.71 19.54
C ARG A 17 12.94 -19.70 19.19
N PRO A 18 13.32 -20.14 17.98
CA PRO A 18 14.66 -19.94 17.46
C PRO A 18 14.92 -18.44 17.24
N THR A 19 16.16 -18.02 17.48
CA THR A 19 16.69 -16.66 17.46
C THR A 19 16.40 -15.95 16.12
N VAL A 20 15.31 -15.17 16.05
CA VAL A 20 14.92 -14.33 14.92
C VAL A 20 14.37 -13.01 15.48
N LEU A 21 14.95 -11.89 15.03
CA LEU A 21 14.62 -10.47 15.30
C LEU A 21 13.47 -10.17 16.29
N ASP A 22 13.81 -9.46 17.37
CA ASP A 22 12.91 -9.12 18.46
C ASP A 22 12.04 -7.87 18.21
N LEU A 23 11.51 -7.69 16.99
CA LEU A 23 10.47 -6.68 16.72
C LEU A 23 9.12 -7.06 17.39
N TYR A 24 9.01 -8.27 17.94
CA TYR A 24 7.85 -8.70 18.74
C TYR A 24 7.83 -8.08 20.15
N SER A 25 8.96 -7.54 20.62
CA SER A 25 9.08 -6.94 21.96
C SER A 25 8.51 -5.52 22.07
N LEU A 26 8.32 -4.83 20.93
CA LEU A 26 7.74 -3.48 20.88
C LEU A 26 6.24 -3.56 20.51
N PRO A 27 5.32 -3.29 21.46
CA PRO A 27 3.91 -3.26 21.16
C PRO A 27 3.57 -1.95 20.42
N GLY A 28 3.29 -2.02 19.12
CA GLY A 28 2.87 -0.84 18.36
C GLY A 28 2.12 -1.18 17.05
N PRO A 29 1.09 -0.42 16.67
CA PRO A 29 0.42 -0.60 15.38
C PRO A 29 1.35 -0.48 14.18
N GLU A 30 2.33 0.45 14.24
CA GLU A 30 3.32 0.62 13.17
C GLU A 30 4.23 -0.59 13.01
N VAL A 31 4.64 -1.23 14.11
CA VAL A 31 5.43 -2.46 14.09
C VAL A 31 4.67 -3.59 13.42
N LYS A 32 3.37 -3.72 13.74
CA LYS A 32 2.48 -4.70 13.10
C LYS A 32 2.33 -4.42 11.61
N LEU A 33 2.18 -3.15 11.22
CA LEU A 33 2.12 -2.72 9.82
C LEU A 33 3.40 -3.08 9.08
N ILE A 34 4.57 -2.74 9.62
CA ILE A 34 5.86 -3.08 9.01
C ILE A 34 5.98 -4.60 8.80
N HIS A 35 5.69 -5.41 9.82
CA HIS A 35 5.71 -6.86 9.67
C HIS A 35 4.71 -7.40 8.64
N LEU A 36 3.54 -6.78 8.55
CA LEU A 36 2.53 -7.15 7.58
C LEU A 36 3.03 -6.90 6.16
N LEU A 37 3.56 -5.71 5.89
CA LEU A 37 4.03 -5.29 4.57
C LEU A 37 5.32 -6.00 4.14
N LEU A 38 6.15 -6.44 5.08
CA LEU A 38 7.32 -7.27 4.80
C LEU A 38 7.00 -8.76 4.60
N GLY A 39 5.73 -9.18 4.77
CA GLY A 39 5.34 -10.59 4.67
C GLY A 39 5.87 -11.45 5.84
N ALA A 40 6.09 -10.85 7.00
CA ALA A 40 6.63 -11.52 8.18
C ALA A 40 5.53 -12.06 9.12
N THR A 41 4.29 -11.54 9.03
CA THR A 41 3.17 -11.95 9.90
C THR A 41 1.98 -12.52 9.12
N ASP A 42 1.00 -13.07 9.82
CA ASP A 42 -0.28 -13.51 9.28
C ASP A 42 -1.38 -12.57 9.75
N VAL A 43 -2.40 -12.35 8.92
CA VAL A 43 -3.64 -11.68 9.33
C VAL A 43 -4.65 -12.74 9.73
N VAL A 44 -5.33 -12.54 10.85
CA VAL A 44 -6.45 -13.41 11.27
C VAL A 44 -7.68 -12.53 11.39
N HIS A 45 -8.70 -12.83 10.59
CA HIS A 45 -9.99 -12.16 10.71
C HIS A 45 -10.73 -12.73 11.93
N SER A 46 -10.86 -11.91 12.98
CA SER A 46 -11.36 -12.33 14.28
C SER A 46 -12.77 -12.95 14.22
N ALA A 47 -13.68 -12.38 13.42
CA ALA A 47 -15.06 -12.84 13.37
C ALA A 47 -15.27 -14.13 12.56
N SER A 48 -14.45 -14.37 11.52
CA SER A 48 -14.60 -15.58 10.67
C SER A 48 -13.53 -16.63 10.92
N GLY A 49 -12.52 -16.34 11.74
CA GLY A 49 -11.36 -17.21 11.98
C GLY A 49 -10.45 -17.41 10.77
N VAL A 50 -10.75 -16.77 9.63
CA VAL A 50 -9.98 -16.93 8.40
C VAL A 50 -8.58 -16.36 8.59
N LYS A 51 -7.59 -17.22 8.35
CA LYS A 51 -6.18 -16.86 8.39
C LYS A 51 -5.67 -16.56 6.97
N VAL A 52 -5.10 -15.38 6.80
CA VAL A 52 -4.48 -14.93 5.56
C VAL A 52 -2.96 -14.90 5.75
N PRO A 53 -2.22 -15.86 5.17
CA PRO A 53 -0.77 -15.84 5.25
C PRO A 53 -0.19 -14.72 4.38
N GLN A 54 0.55 -13.78 4.95
CA GLN A 54 1.31 -12.79 4.18
C GLN A 54 2.75 -13.27 4.00
N ARG A 55 3.16 -13.49 2.76
CA ARG A 55 4.46 -14.07 2.39
C ARG A 55 5.15 -13.32 1.26
N VAL A 56 4.71 -12.10 0.98
CA VAL A 56 5.26 -11.25 -0.07
C VAL A 56 5.89 -10.05 0.62
N ASN A 57 7.11 -9.69 0.22
CA ASN A 57 7.72 -8.46 0.65
C ASN A 57 7.27 -7.35 -0.31
N TRP A 58 6.33 -6.54 0.14
CA TRP A 58 5.72 -5.47 -0.65
C TRP A 58 6.60 -4.21 -0.71
N ALA A 59 7.69 -4.16 0.06
CA ALA A 59 8.58 -3.00 0.13
C ALA A 59 9.65 -2.94 -0.96
N VAL A 60 9.81 -4.01 -1.73
CA VAL A 60 10.67 -4.07 -2.91
C VAL A 60 9.78 -3.96 -4.14
N LEU A 61 10.13 -3.11 -5.11
CA LEU A 61 9.33 -2.97 -6.33
C LEU A 61 9.24 -4.32 -7.06
N GLY A 62 8.03 -4.66 -7.50
CA GLY A 62 7.66 -5.98 -7.98
C GLY A 62 7.20 -6.92 -6.85
N THR A 63 6.90 -8.17 -7.19
CA THR A 63 6.51 -9.19 -6.21
C THR A 63 7.70 -10.08 -5.88
N THR A 64 8.25 -9.93 -4.67
CA THR A 64 9.34 -10.79 -4.18
C THR A 64 8.83 -11.66 -3.03
N PRO A 65 9.06 -12.99 -3.06
CA PRO A 65 8.75 -13.85 -1.91
C PRO A 65 9.49 -13.36 -0.66
N ALA A 66 8.78 -13.27 0.46
CA ALA A 66 9.37 -12.92 1.74
C ALA A 66 10.10 -14.12 2.34
N ASP A 67 11.37 -13.93 2.68
CA ASP A 67 12.13 -14.89 3.49
C ASP A 67 11.91 -14.58 4.98
N ARG A 68 11.16 -15.44 5.68
CA ARG A 68 10.91 -15.32 7.12
C ARG A 68 12.18 -15.36 7.97
N LYS A 69 13.30 -15.88 7.45
CA LYS A 69 14.56 -16.06 8.19
C LYS A 69 15.52 -14.88 8.05
N LYS A 70 15.32 -14.00 7.06
CA LYS A 70 16.17 -12.82 6.82
C LYS A 70 15.46 -11.56 7.27
N SER A 71 16.21 -10.54 7.70
CA SER A 71 15.68 -9.23 8.06
C SER A 71 15.10 -8.54 6.81
N GLY A 72 13.84 -8.84 6.47
CA GLY A 72 13.14 -8.25 5.33
C GLY A 72 13.19 -6.71 5.35
N PHE A 73 13.33 -6.13 6.54
CA PHE A 73 13.51 -4.69 6.74
C PHE A 73 14.76 -4.11 6.06
N LYS A 74 15.93 -4.76 6.15
CA LYS A 74 17.14 -4.25 5.47
C LYS A 74 16.97 -4.20 3.95
N ASN A 75 16.21 -5.16 3.39
CA ASN A 75 15.90 -5.19 1.97
C ASN A 75 14.80 -4.19 1.58
N ALA A 76 14.03 -3.68 2.55
CA ALA A 76 12.99 -2.68 2.34
C ALA A 76 13.54 -1.24 2.27
N LEU A 77 14.72 -1.00 2.84
CA LEU A 77 15.44 0.27 2.76
C LEU A 77 16.36 0.30 1.53
N THR A 78 16.60 1.49 0.95
CA THR A 78 17.67 1.60 -0.06
C THR A 78 19.03 1.79 0.57
N SER A 79 19.06 2.45 1.72
CA SER A 79 20.27 2.71 2.44
C SER A 79 20.75 1.44 3.11
N GLN A 80 21.86 0.91 2.61
CA GLN A 80 22.51 -0.27 3.17
C GLN A 80 23.11 0.01 4.56
N THR A 81 23.21 1.29 4.96
CA THR A 81 23.75 1.68 6.27
C THR A 81 22.70 1.67 7.37
N LEU A 82 21.41 1.73 7.03
CA LEU A 82 20.34 1.76 8.01
C LEU A 82 19.95 0.35 8.45
N GLY A 83 19.90 0.18 9.77
CA GLY A 83 19.73 -1.10 10.44
C GLY A 83 18.45 -1.20 11.26
N ILE A 84 18.36 -2.32 11.98
CA ILE A 84 17.25 -2.61 12.89
C ILE A 84 17.30 -1.68 14.11
N ASP A 85 18.50 -1.28 14.53
CA ASP A 85 18.68 -0.39 15.68
C ASP A 85 18.15 1.01 15.40
N ASP A 86 18.37 1.52 14.18
CA ASP A 86 17.79 2.79 13.73
C ASP A 86 16.26 2.71 13.74
N LEU A 87 15.69 1.60 13.25
CA LEU A 87 14.25 1.37 13.28
C LEU A 87 13.70 1.33 14.71
N ASN A 88 14.37 0.64 15.63
CA ASN A 88 13.97 0.59 17.03
C ASN A 88 14.00 1.99 17.66
N ALA A 89 15.03 2.79 17.37
CA ALA A 89 15.13 4.16 17.82
C ALA A 89 13.99 5.03 17.28
N TYR A 90 13.67 4.90 15.99
CA TYR A 90 12.54 5.58 15.35
C TYR A 90 11.21 5.18 15.99
N LEU A 91 10.91 3.88 16.11
CA LEU A 91 9.67 3.38 16.67
C LEU A 91 9.46 3.83 18.12
N THR A 92 10.56 3.89 18.91
CA THR A 92 10.52 4.38 20.29
C THR A 92 10.24 5.88 20.37
N ARG A 93 10.70 6.67 19.39
CA ARG A 93 10.41 8.12 19.31
C ARG A 93 9.01 8.43 18.79
N ASN A 94 8.44 7.56 17.95
CA ASN A 94 7.19 7.80 17.23
C ASN A 94 5.92 7.25 17.91
N LEU A 95 6.00 6.87 19.20
CA LEU A 95 4.90 6.28 19.96
C LEU A 95 3.62 7.15 20.02
N ALA A 96 3.68 8.43 19.67
CA ALA A 96 2.54 9.34 19.67
C ALA A 96 1.58 9.18 18.46
N GLN A 97 1.99 8.51 17.38
CA GLN A 97 1.19 8.40 16.14
C GLN A 97 0.41 7.07 16.03
N THR A 98 0.10 6.42 17.16
CA THR A 98 -0.51 5.08 17.20
C THR A 98 -1.81 4.99 16.40
N GLY A 99 -2.71 5.98 16.50
CA GLY A 99 -4.00 5.95 15.81
C GLY A 99 -3.88 5.96 14.28
N PHE A 100 -2.96 6.74 13.71
CA PHE A 100 -2.74 6.78 12.26
C PHE A 100 -2.26 5.42 11.73
N PHE A 101 -1.28 4.82 12.41
CA PHE A 101 -0.75 3.52 12.00
C PHE A 101 -1.71 2.36 12.28
N GLU A 102 -2.59 2.50 13.27
CA GLU A 102 -3.68 1.56 13.50
C GLU A 102 -4.67 1.57 12.35
N GLU A 103 -5.11 2.74 11.88
CA GLU A 103 -5.97 2.86 10.70
C GLU A 103 -5.31 2.26 9.45
N LEU A 104 -4.04 2.57 9.19
CA LEU A 104 -3.32 1.98 8.05
C LEU A 104 -3.20 0.46 8.16
N PHE A 105 -2.82 -0.06 9.33
CA PHE A 105 -2.73 -1.50 9.59
C PHE A 105 -4.07 -2.20 9.33
N ASP A 106 -5.15 -1.59 9.79
CA ASP A 106 -6.51 -2.08 9.62
C ASP A 106 -6.92 -2.12 8.15
N GLU A 107 -6.69 -1.05 7.38
CA GLU A 107 -7.04 -1.00 5.96
C GLU A 107 -6.20 -1.98 5.13
N PHE A 108 -4.89 -2.12 5.41
CA PHE A 108 -4.06 -3.14 4.75
C PHE A 108 -4.52 -4.56 5.12
N SER A 109 -4.88 -4.80 6.38
CA SER A 109 -5.40 -6.09 6.83
C SER A 109 -6.71 -6.46 6.10
N ARG A 110 -7.60 -5.48 5.93
CA ARG A 110 -8.85 -5.65 5.15
C ARG A 110 -8.56 -5.90 3.68
N PHE A 111 -7.63 -5.13 3.06
CA PHE A 111 -7.16 -5.40 1.70
C PHE A 111 -6.75 -6.86 1.53
N PHE A 112 -5.85 -7.37 2.37
CA PHE A 112 -5.39 -8.76 2.27
C PHE A 112 -6.49 -9.78 2.50
N TYR A 113 -7.42 -9.51 3.43
CA TYR A 113 -8.58 -10.36 3.68
C TYR A 113 -9.52 -10.44 2.46
N HIS A 114 -9.89 -9.30 1.88
CA HIS A 114 -10.78 -9.24 0.73
C HIS A 114 -10.14 -9.83 -0.52
N THR A 115 -8.84 -9.58 -0.75
CA THR A 115 -8.08 -10.25 -1.81
C THR A 115 -8.10 -11.78 -1.66
N LYS A 116 -7.92 -12.31 -0.43
CA LYS A 116 -8.00 -13.75 -0.18
C LYS A 116 -9.40 -14.36 -0.44
N LYS A 117 -10.44 -13.53 -0.36
CA LYS A 117 -11.83 -13.90 -0.62
C LYS A 117 -12.26 -13.67 -2.08
N SER A 118 -11.33 -13.25 -2.95
CA SER A 118 -11.62 -12.86 -4.34
C SER A 118 -12.66 -11.74 -4.44
N LEU A 119 -12.69 -10.84 -3.43
CA LEU A 119 -13.50 -9.62 -3.41
C LEU A 119 -12.59 -8.43 -3.74
N HIS A 120 -12.07 -8.40 -4.95
CA HIS A 120 -11.02 -7.49 -5.38
C HIS A 120 -11.50 -6.04 -5.56
N VAL A 121 -12.78 -5.81 -5.87
CA VAL A 121 -13.37 -4.45 -5.85
C VAL A 121 -13.32 -3.87 -4.43
N GLN A 122 -13.67 -4.68 -3.43
CA GLN A 122 -13.60 -4.27 -2.02
C GLN A 122 -12.15 -4.10 -1.56
N ALA A 123 -11.26 -4.98 -2.02
CA ALA A 123 -9.82 -4.84 -1.77
C ALA A 123 -9.27 -3.52 -2.32
N PHE A 124 -9.66 -3.14 -3.55
CA PHE A 124 -9.30 -1.85 -4.15
C PHE A 124 -9.77 -0.67 -3.31
N LEU A 125 -11.00 -0.71 -2.79
CA LEU A 125 -11.55 0.35 -1.92
C LEU A 125 -10.67 0.59 -0.68
N HIS A 126 -10.17 -0.47 -0.06
CA HIS A 126 -9.26 -0.36 1.10
C HIS A 126 -7.91 0.24 0.71
N LEU A 127 -7.33 -0.15 -0.43
CA LEU A 127 -6.12 0.49 -0.94
C LEU A 127 -6.34 1.97 -1.24
N TYR A 128 -7.53 2.33 -1.73
CA TYR A 128 -7.87 3.71 -2.03
C TYR A 128 -7.96 4.56 -0.76
N ARG A 129 -8.59 4.03 0.30
CA ARG A 129 -8.62 4.69 1.62
C ARG A 129 -7.23 4.90 2.19
N ILE A 130 -6.33 3.92 2.00
CA ILE A 130 -4.91 4.09 2.33
C ILE A 130 -4.32 5.25 1.54
N LEU A 131 -4.50 5.28 0.22
CA LEU A 131 -4.01 6.37 -0.64
C LEU A 131 -4.51 7.74 -0.16
N GLU A 132 -5.79 7.90 0.15
CA GLU A 132 -6.34 9.16 0.69
C GLU A 132 -5.63 9.59 1.97
N ARG A 133 -5.49 8.66 2.92
CA ARG A 133 -4.84 8.93 4.22
C ARG A 133 -3.39 9.33 4.04
N VAL A 134 -2.63 8.60 3.22
CA VAL A 134 -1.19 8.86 3.04
C VAL A 134 -0.91 10.07 2.16
N SER A 135 -1.82 10.43 1.25
CA SER A 135 -1.64 11.56 0.32
C SER A 135 -1.38 12.89 1.02
N TYR A 136 -1.88 13.04 2.25
CA TYR A 136 -1.58 14.18 3.10
C TYR A 136 -0.55 13.90 4.18
N SER A 137 -0.71 12.78 4.89
CA SER A 137 0.07 12.51 6.09
C SER A 137 1.54 12.26 5.78
N PHE A 138 1.87 11.58 4.68
CA PHE A 138 3.26 11.26 4.34
C PHE A 138 4.06 12.50 3.94
N PRO A 139 3.57 13.36 3.01
CA PRO A 139 4.25 14.62 2.75
C PRO A 139 4.46 15.50 3.98
N ILE A 140 3.49 15.58 4.90
CA ILE A 140 3.62 16.36 6.15
C ILE A 140 4.67 15.72 7.08
N ALA A 141 4.63 14.40 7.24
CA ALA A 141 5.60 13.68 8.05
C ALA A 141 7.03 13.84 7.52
N TYR A 142 7.20 13.88 6.19
CA TYR A 142 8.48 14.16 5.54
C TYR A 142 8.90 15.63 5.70
N ALA A 143 7.98 16.57 5.49
CA ALA A 143 8.24 18.00 5.69
C ALA A 143 8.73 18.30 7.11
N ALA A 144 8.23 17.58 8.12
CA ALA A 144 8.65 17.72 9.52
C ALA A 144 10.12 17.32 9.78
N THR A 145 10.78 16.59 8.88
CA THR A 145 12.22 16.28 9.01
C THR A 145 13.13 17.28 8.32
N SER A 146 12.58 18.23 7.57
CA SER A 146 13.35 19.26 6.87
C SER A 146 13.98 20.28 7.84
N HIS A 147 15.25 20.61 7.61
CA HIS A 147 15.96 21.66 8.36
C HIS A 147 15.69 23.08 7.85
N ASP A 148 15.07 23.23 6.66
CA ASP A 148 14.68 24.55 6.12
C ASP A 148 13.22 24.86 6.45
N TYR A 149 13.01 25.51 7.60
CA TYR A 149 11.69 25.90 8.06
C TYR A 149 10.96 26.87 7.12
N LYS A 150 11.69 27.79 6.45
CA LYS A 150 11.08 28.78 5.56
C LYS A 150 10.64 28.14 4.25
N GLY A 151 11.49 27.30 3.66
CA GLY A 151 11.14 26.50 2.49
C GLY A 151 9.97 25.57 2.78
N THR A 152 10.00 24.87 3.92
CA THR A 152 8.94 23.94 4.35
C THR A 152 7.61 24.65 4.57
N PHE A 153 7.61 25.82 5.23
CA PHE A 153 6.39 26.62 5.40
C PHE A 153 5.84 27.13 4.06
N ALA A 154 6.69 27.64 3.16
CA ALA A 154 6.27 28.09 1.84
C ALA A 154 5.68 26.95 1.00
N GLN A 155 6.31 25.77 1.07
CA GLN A 155 5.83 24.55 0.45
C GLN A 155 4.44 24.17 1.02
N LEU A 156 4.32 23.94 2.34
CA LEU A 156 3.06 23.61 3.01
C LEU A 156 1.95 24.65 2.73
N ARG A 157 2.27 25.95 2.74
CA ARG A 157 1.32 27.03 2.45
C ARG A 157 0.82 27.00 1.00
N ASN A 158 1.71 26.78 0.04
CA ASN A 158 1.33 26.65 -1.37
C ASN A 158 0.44 25.42 -1.59
N TYR A 159 0.66 24.35 -0.82
CA TYR A 159 -0.13 23.13 -0.91
C TYR A 159 -1.55 23.29 -0.34
N LEU A 160 -1.69 23.90 0.84
CA LEU A 160 -2.99 24.05 1.51
C LEU A 160 -3.92 25.09 0.87
N THR A 161 -3.39 26.03 0.08
CA THR A 161 -4.19 27.09 -0.57
C THR A 161 -4.72 26.71 -1.96
N SER A 162 -4.28 25.58 -2.53
CA SER A 162 -4.61 25.13 -3.90
C SER A 162 -5.79 24.14 -3.94
N ALA A 163 -6.96 24.53 -3.42
CA ALA A 163 -8.03 23.64 -2.96
C ALA A 163 -8.87 22.83 -3.99
N LYS A 164 -8.51 22.75 -5.29
CA LYS A 164 -9.28 21.95 -6.27
C LYS A 164 -8.55 20.73 -6.85
N ASP A 165 -7.24 20.84 -7.09
CA ASP A 165 -6.37 19.75 -7.55
C ASP A 165 -5.24 19.45 -6.53
N GLY A 166 -5.34 20.02 -5.33
CA GLY A 166 -4.24 20.22 -4.39
C GLY A 166 -3.65 18.92 -3.84
N GLU A 167 -4.47 17.95 -3.43
CA GLU A 167 -4.00 16.77 -2.69
C GLU A 167 -3.17 15.82 -3.56
N LEU A 168 -3.67 15.50 -4.76
CA LEU A 168 -2.95 14.64 -5.70
C LEU A 168 -1.70 15.35 -6.23
N ARG A 169 -1.80 16.64 -6.59
CA ARG A 169 -0.64 17.40 -7.04
C ARG A 169 0.42 17.49 -5.93
N PHE A 170 -0.01 17.63 -4.68
CA PHE A 170 0.83 17.60 -3.50
C PHE A 170 1.53 16.25 -3.33
N PHE A 171 0.77 15.15 -3.38
CA PHE A 171 1.34 13.81 -3.24
C PHE A 171 2.31 13.46 -4.38
N ASN A 172 2.00 13.84 -5.63
CA ASN A 172 2.90 13.67 -6.77
C ASN A 172 4.18 14.52 -6.66
N GLY A 173 4.07 15.74 -6.14
CA GLY A 173 5.22 16.60 -5.84
C GLY A 173 6.13 15.98 -4.78
N PHE A 174 5.52 15.48 -3.70
CA PHE A 174 6.21 14.73 -2.65
C PHE A 174 6.91 13.48 -3.21
N ILE A 175 6.24 12.68 -4.02
CA ILE A 175 6.82 11.49 -4.66
C ILE A 175 8.01 11.89 -5.53
N SER A 176 7.89 12.95 -6.32
CA SER A 176 8.96 13.39 -7.22
C SER A 176 10.21 13.84 -6.49
N HIS A 177 10.06 14.39 -5.28
CA HIS A 177 11.15 14.87 -4.44
C HIS A 177 11.77 13.77 -3.57
N THR A 178 10.94 12.90 -3.00
CA THR A 178 11.35 11.90 -1.99
C THR A 178 11.79 10.58 -2.61
N ILE A 179 11.17 10.21 -3.74
CA ILE A 179 11.43 8.93 -4.39
C ILE A 179 12.52 9.10 -5.46
N PRO A 180 13.61 8.30 -5.42
CA PRO A 180 14.67 8.37 -6.42
C PRO A 180 14.13 8.24 -7.85
N ALA A 181 14.69 9.04 -8.77
CA ALA A 181 14.26 9.04 -10.16
C ALA A 181 14.31 7.64 -10.78
N GLN A 182 15.35 6.86 -10.45
CA GLN A 182 15.54 5.48 -10.93
C GLN A 182 14.37 4.58 -10.57
N ALA A 183 13.82 4.70 -9.36
CA ALA A 183 12.66 3.94 -8.93
C ALA A 183 11.39 4.42 -9.65
N ARG A 184 11.21 5.74 -9.81
CA ARG A 184 10.05 6.32 -10.51
C ARG A 184 10.00 5.97 -12.00
N THR A 185 11.16 5.91 -12.67
CA THR A 185 11.28 5.58 -14.10
C THR A 185 11.52 4.10 -14.36
N SER A 186 11.48 3.26 -13.31
CA SER A 186 11.44 1.82 -13.49
C SER A 186 10.06 1.41 -13.99
N SER A 187 10.01 0.41 -14.85
CA SER A 187 8.76 -0.02 -15.48
C SER A 187 8.03 -1.08 -14.67
N VAL A 188 6.71 -1.06 -14.76
CA VAL A 188 5.80 -2.06 -14.20
C VAL A 188 4.80 -2.48 -15.26
N LYS A 189 4.48 -3.77 -15.28
CA LYS A 189 3.48 -4.34 -16.18
C LYS A 189 2.18 -4.56 -15.43
N PHE A 190 1.14 -3.89 -15.88
CA PHE A 190 -0.24 -4.20 -15.50
C PHE A 190 -0.73 -5.33 -16.38
N ASP A 191 -0.71 -6.55 -15.84
CA ASP A 191 -1.33 -7.70 -16.48
C ASP A 191 -2.84 -7.63 -16.23
N VAL A 192 -3.60 -7.45 -17.29
CA VAL A 192 -5.07 -7.41 -17.30
C VAL A 192 -5.62 -8.55 -18.15
N SER A 193 -4.82 -9.61 -18.34
CA SER A 193 -5.29 -10.84 -18.93
C SER A 193 -6.43 -11.41 -18.08
N SER A 194 -7.39 -12.01 -18.77
CA SER A 194 -8.56 -12.63 -18.17
C SER A 194 -8.65 -14.09 -18.60
N ASN A 195 -9.15 -14.91 -17.68
CA ASN A 195 -9.48 -16.29 -17.98
C ASN A 195 -10.62 -16.39 -19.01
N ASP A 196 -11.50 -15.39 -19.07
CA ASP A 196 -12.52 -15.24 -20.10
C ASP A 196 -11.99 -14.38 -21.26
N PRO A 197 -11.76 -14.95 -22.46
CA PRO A 197 -11.37 -14.18 -23.64
C PRO A 197 -12.33 -13.05 -23.99
N SER A 198 -13.60 -13.12 -23.58
CA SER A 198 -14.63 -12.13 -23.90
C SER A 198 -14.45 -10.82 -23.13
N THR A 199 -13.88 -10.85 -21.91
CA THR A 199 -13.70 -9.66 -21.06
C THR A 199 -12.34 -8.99 -21.27
N ARG A 200 -11.33 -9.71 -21.77
CA ARG A 200 -9.97 -9.19 -22.03
C ARG A 200 -9.92 -7.84 -22.77
N PRO A 201 -10.66 -7.64 -23.89
CA PRO A 201 -10.60 -6.37 -24.61
C PRO A 201 -11.12 -5.20 -23.75
N PHE A 202 -12.12 -5.47 -22.92
CA PHE A 202 -12.72 -4.48 -22.03
C PHE A 202 -11.79 -4.12 -20.86
N HIS A 203 -11.12 -5.10 -20.26
CA HIS A 203 -10.13 -4.86 -19.19
C HIS A 203 -8.95 -4.06 -19.71
N PHE A 204 -8.41 -4.47 -20.87
CA PHE A 204 -7.32 -3.75 -21.53
C PHE A 204 -7.73 -2.32 -21.89
N ALA A 205 -8.89 -2.13 -22.54
CA ALA A 205 -9.36 -0.81 -22.92
C ALA A 205 -9.64 0.09 -21.70
N SER A 206 -10.19 -0.47 -20.63
CA SER A 206 -10.44 0.23 -19.37
C SER A 206 -9.14 0.78 -18.78
N LEU A 207 -8.09 -0.04 -18.69
CA LEU A 207 -6.78 0.41 -18.23
C LEU A 207 -6.12 1.39 -19.21
N ALA A 208 -6.08 1.06 -20.51
CA ALA A 208 -5.44 1.89 -21.53
C ALA A 208 -6.04 3.30 -21.58
N SER A 209 -7.35 3.42 -21.36
CA SER A 209 -8.05 4.71 -21.36
C SER A 209 -7.67 5.63 -20.19
N THR A 210 -6.99 5.11 -19.16
CA THR A 210 -6.44 5.92 -18.04
C THR A 210 -5.11 6.58 -18.41
N LEU A 211 -4.54 6.25 -19.58
CA LEU A 211 -3.19 6.62 -20.00
C LEU A 211 -3.19 7.40 -21.30
N ARG A 212 -2.23 8.31 -21.43
CA ARG A 212 -1.89 8.93 -22.72
C ARG A 212 -1.00 7.96 -23.52
N PRO A 213 -1.06 7.97 -24.86
CA PRO A 213 -0.20 7.11 -25.68
C PRO A 213 1.31 7.26 -25.38
N THR A 214 1.75 8.46 -25.00
CA THR A 214 3.14 8.75 -24.64
C THR A 214 3.59 8.16 -23.30
N GLU A 215 2.65 7.69 -22.48
CA GLU A 215 2.92 7.13 -21.15
C GLU A 215 3.05 5.60 -21.18
N ILE A 216 2.68 4.98 -22.30
CA ILE A 216 2.80 3.54 -22.53
C ILE A 216 4.20 3.26 -23.05
N LYS A 217 5.02 2.56 -22.26
CA LYS A 217 6.36 2.13 -22.66
C LYS A 217 6.31 0.97 -23.64
N ASN A 218 5.42 0.01 -23.35
CA ASN A 218 5.20 -1.18 -24.17
C ASN A 218 3.82 -1.75 -23.86
N GLN A 219 3.27 -2.59 -24.73
CA GLN A 219 1.98 -3.24 -24.51
C GLN A 219 1.83 -4.52 -25.34
N SER A 220 1.00 -5.43 -24.82
CA SER A 220 0.40 -6.51 -25.60
C SER A 220 -1.12 -6.29 -25.57
N PRO A 221 -1.73 -5.82 -26.69
CA PRO A 221 -3.16 -5.58 -26.76
C PRO A 221 -3.98 -6.75 -26.25
N GLY A 222 -4.88 -6.48 -25.30
CA GLY A 222 -5.72 -7.49 -24.65
C GLY A 222 -5.07 -8.26 -23.50
N ASN A 223 -3.78 -8.06 -23.20
CA ASN A 223 -3.08 -8.78 -22.13
C ASN A 223 -2.46 -7.83 -21.10
N TRP A 224 -1.53 -6.96 -21.50
CA TRP A 224 -0.80 -6.14 -20.52
C TRP A 224 -0.35 -4.79 -21.08
N ILE A 225 -0.19 -3.82 -20.18
CA ILE A 225 0.34 -2.49 -20.47
C ILE A 225 1.52 -2.22 -19.54
N GLU A 226 2.64 -1.79 -20.10
CA GLU A 226 3.85 -1.44 -19.38
C GLU A 226 3.98 0.09 -19.28
N VAL A 227 4.14 0.59 -18.06
CA VAL A 227 4.27 2.01 -17.74
C VAL A 227 5.38 2.22 -16.72
N ASP A 228 5.74 3.47 -16.49
CA ASP A 228 6.58 3.86 -15.36
C ASP A 228 5.81 3.85 -14.04
N TYR A 229 6.51 3.54 -12.94
CA TYR A 229 5.95 3.63 -11.60
C TYR A 229 5.41 5.03 -11.26
N ASP A 230 5.94 6.08 -11.90
CA ASP A 230 5.43 7.45 -11.78
C ASP A 230 3.96 7.61 -12.22
N LYS A 231 3.42 6.68 -13.03
CA LYS A 231 2.02 6.68 -13.48
C LYS A 231 1.08 5.89 -12.58
N VAL A 232 1.60 5.06 -11.68
CA VAL A 232 0.78 4.13 -10.89
C VAL A 232 -0.26 4.86 -10.04
N ILE A 233 0.11 5.97 -9.39
CA ILE A 233 -0.84 6.76 -8.58
C ILE A 233 -1.90 7.46 -9.45
N SER A 234 -1.53 8.01 -10.60
CA SER A 234 -2.50 8.64 -11.50
C SER A 234 -3.49 7.62 -12.06
N ILE A 235 -3.03 6.43 -12.45
CA ILE A 235 -3.89 5.32 -12.89
C ILE A 235 -4.86 4.95 -11.75
N PHE A 236 -4.34 4.77 -10.54
CA PHE A 236 -5.14 4.41 -9.37
C PHE A 236 -6.29 5.41 -9.15
N ILE A 237 -6.00 6.71 -9.21
CA ILE A 237 -7.00 7.75 -8.99
C ILE A 237 -8.00 7.83 -10.14
N ASP A 238 -7.55 7.71 -11.39
CA ASP A 238 -8.45 7.72 -12.55
C ASP A 238 -9.45 6.55 -12.47
N LEU A 239 -8.97 5.35 -12.18
CA LEU A 239 -9.83 4.17 -11.98
C LEU A 239 -10.81 4.37 -10.84
N ARG A 240 -10.37 4.94 -9.70
CA ARG A 240 -11.28 5.25 -8.59
C ARG A 240 -12.37 6.21 -9.02
N ASN A 241 -12.00 7.31 -9.67
CA ASN A 241 -12.93 8.34 -10.09
C ASN A 241 -13.96 7.77 -11.06
N ARG A 242 -13.51 6.99 -12.03
CA ARG A 242 -14.38 6.46 -13.08
C ARG A 242 -15.26 5.31 -12.62
N TYR A 243 -14.82 4.49 -11.66
CA TYR A 243 -15.60 3.36 -11.16
C TYR A 243 -16.52 3.72 -9.98
N PHE A 244 -16.04 4.49 -9.00
CA PHE A 244 -16.79 4.77 -7.76
C PHE A 244 -17.51 6.12 -7.76
N HIS A 245 -17.04 7.13 -8.51
CA HIS A 245 -17.71 8.43 -8.62
C HIS A 245 -18.51 8.49 -9.91
N PHE A 246 -19.67 7.81 -9.89
CA PHE A 246 -20.61 7.75 -11.00
C PHE A 246 -21.32 9.10 -11.21
N GLY A 247 -20.58 10.10 -11.67
CA GLY A 247 -21.10 11.43 -11.95
C GLY A 247 -21.84 11.45 -13.28
N SER A 248 -23.13 11.82 -13.26
CA SER A 248 -23.90 12.11 -14.48
C SER A 248 -23.24 13.25 -15.24
N GLY A 249 -22.68 12.98 -16.42
CA GLY A 249 -21.99 13.97 -17.26
C GLY A 249 -20.46 13.82 -17.34
N MET A 250 -19.87 12.85 -16.63
CA MET A 250 -18.45 12.51 -16.80
C MET A 250 -18.31 11.55 -18.01
N PRO A 251 -17.56 11.93 -19.07
CA PRO A 251 -17.59 11.24 -20.35
C PRO A 251 -16.96 9.83 -20.35
N GLN A 252 -16.38 9.35 -19.25
CA GLN A 252 -15.57 8.13 -19.24
C GLN A 252 -15.83 7.17 -18.05
N ASN A 253 -16.98 7.24 -17.37
CA ASN A 253 -17.26 6.33 -16.26
C ASN A 253 -17.11 4.85 -16.65
N LEU A 254 -16.57 4.04 -15.75
CA LEU A 254 -16.54 2.59 -15.87
C LEU A 254 -17.91 2.06 -15.43
N THR A 255 -18.65 1.51 -16.39
CA THR A 255 -19.98 0.92 -16.25
C THR A 255 -19.90 -0.58 -16.50
N GLY A 256 -20.94 -1.34 -16.15
CA GLY A 256 -21.00 -2.77 -16.48
C GLY A 256 -20.88 -3.08 -17.99
N LYS A 257 -21.04 -2.09 -18.88
CA LYS A 257 -20.84 -2.27 -20.33
C LYS A 257 -19.38 -2.24 -20.76
N ASN A 258 -18.52 -1.51 -20.06
CA ASN A 258 -17.11 -1.35 -20.42
C ASN A 258 -16.16 -2.04 -19.42
N LEU A 259 -16.68 -2.49 -18.27
CA LEU A 259 -15.98 -3.33 -17.31
C LEU A 259 -16.92 -4.46 -16.81
N PRO A 260 -17.10 -5.54 -17.60
CA PRO A 260 -18.07 -6.60 -17.32
C PRO A 260 -17.71 -7.45 -16.09
N ASP A 261 -16.42 -7.67 -15.80
CA ASP A 261 -15.94 -8.36 -14.60
C ASP A 261 -14.97 -7.46 -13.80
N PRO A 262 -15.50 -6.59 -12.93
CA PRO A 262 -14.67 -5.68 -12.18
C PRO A 262 -13.80 -6.41 -11.12
N ASP A 263 -14.25 -7.53 -10.55
CA ASP A 263 -13.45 -8.25 -9.56
C ASP A 263 -12.23 -8.90 -10.21
N GLU A 264 -12.37 -9.50 -11.40
CA GLU A 264 -11.20 -10.02 -12.13
C GLU A 264 -10.24 -8.88 -12.53
N PHE A 265 -10.76 -7.76 -13.03
CA PHE A 265 -9.95 -6.59 -13.40
C PHE A 265 -9.18 -6.01 -12.21
N PHE A 266 -9.86 -5.72 -11.10
CA PHE A 266 -9.18 -5.17 -9.91
C PHE A 266 -8.25 -6.21 -9.29
N GLY A 267 -8.56 -7.50 -9.39
CA GLY A 267 -7.71 -8.59 -8.93
C GLY A 267 -6.34 -8.59 -9.61
N SER A 268 -6.28 -8.18 -10.88
CA SER A 268 -5.06 -8.19 -11.67
C SER A 268 -4.14 -6.98 -11.42
N ILE A 269 -4.68 -5.88 -10.88
CA ILE A 269 -3.93 -4.61 -10.71
C ILE A 269 -3.68 -4.20 -9.25
N ASN A 270 -4.49 -4.71 -8.30
CA ASN A 270 -4.43 -4.29 -6.90
C ASN A 270 -3.06 -4.48 -6.25
N GLU A 271 -2.37 -5.57 -6.58
CA GLU A 271 -1.04 -5.86 -6.04
C GLU A 271 -0.02 -4.79 -6.41
N ILE A 272 -0.11 -4.22 -7.62
CA ILE A 272 0.78 -3.15 -8.07
C ILE A 272 0.57 -1.89 -7.22
N PHE A 273 -0.69 -1.55 -6.93
CA PHE A 273 -1.02 -0.42 -6.06
C PHE A 273 -0.54 -0.64 -4.62
N ALA A 274 -0.76 -1.83 -4.06
CA ALA A 274 -0.29 -2.19 -2.73
C ALA A 274 1.25 -2.13 -2.62
N ASN A 275 1.96 -2.66 -3.63
CA ASN A 275 3.42 -2.61 -3.73
C ASN A 275 3.92 -1.17 -3.76
N TRP A 276 3.34 -0.32 -4.61
CA TRP A 276 3.81 1.06 -4.74
C TRP A 276 3.54 1.89 -3.48
N LEU A 277 2.34 1.77 -2.88
CA LEU A 277 2.03 2.41 -1.60
C LEU A 277 2.99 1.97 -0.48
N THR A 278 3.28 0.68 -0.42
CA THR A 278 4.24 0.13 0.56
C THR A 278 5.63 0.68 0.33
N TYR A 279 6.10 0.71 -0.91
CA TYR A 279 7.41 1.25 -1.25
C TYR A 279 7.54 2.71 -0.81
N ILE A 280 6.53 3.54 -1.10
CA ILE A 280 6.47 4.94 -0.65
C ILE A 280 6.51 5.02 0.89
N TYR A 281 5.75 4.19 1.59
CA TYR A 281 5.76 4.14 3.06
C TYR A 281 7.17 3.91 3.63
N PHE A 282 7.90 2.93 3.09
CA PHE A 282 9.27 2.67 3.54
C PHE A 282 10.25 3.80 3.18
N ARG A 283 10.02 4.56 2.10
CA ARG A 283 10.80 5.79 1.83
C ARG A 283 10.55 6.88 2.87
N VAL A 284 9.32 7.00 3.35
CA VAL A 284 8.98 7.95 4.43
C VAL A 284 9.64 7.54 5.73
N ILE A 285 9.65 6.24 6.08
CA ILE A 285 10.38 5.76 7.25
C ILE A 285 11.87 6.08 7.10
N GLU A 286 12.47 5.74 5.97
CA GLU A 286 13.89 5.95 5.72
C GLU A 286 14.33 7.41 5.86
N ALA A 287 13.51 8.35 5.40
CA ALA A 287 13.76 9.79 5.56
C ALA A 287 13.63 10.31 7.01
N ARG A 288 13.12 9.47 7.92
CA ARG A 288 12.88 9.78 9.35
C ARG A 288 13.77 8.99 10.30
N LEU A 289 14.58 8.06 9.78
CA LEU A 289 15.65 7.36 10.51
C LEU A 289 16.84 8.30 10.67
#